data_AF-A0A8S3GM52-F1
#
_entry.id   AF-A0A8S3GM52-F1
#
_cell.length_a   1.000
_cell.length_b   1.000
_cell.length_c   1.000
_cell.angle_alpha   90.00
_cell.angle_beta   90.00
_cell.angle_gamma   90.00
#
_symmetry.space_group_name_H-M   'P 1'
#
loop_
_entity.id
_entity.type
_entity.pdbx_description
1 polymer ?
#
loop_
_entity_poly.entity_id
_entity_poly.type
_entity_poly.pdbx_seq_one_letter_code
_entity_poly.pdbx_strand_id
1 'polypeptide(L)'
;PKYTIDAHHVLSKLITRKSGQVLSLCYIPPSLVLNVLLAYHDSTFNGAHFGIKRTFYKVRDRLFWPNMYKDIKQHILSCIHCRKIKPSRRKPDGHLVSIEPPRGVWERIAMDYVGPVPESASGNKYFLVLTDLF
;
A
#
# COMPACT_ATOMS: atom_id res chain seq x y z
N PRO A 1 -13.77 -24.55 20.71
CA PRO A 1 -12.80 -24.79 19.62
C PRO A 1 -12.13 -26.16 19.80
N LYS A 2 -12.02 -26.97 18.75
CA LYS A 2 -11.30 -28.25 18.84
C LYS A 2 -9.82 -27.99 18.57
N TYR A 3 -8.97 -28.35 19.53
CA TYR A 3 -7.52 -28.33 19.39
C TYR A 3 -7.00 -29.76 19.38
N THR A 4 -5.91 -30.01 18.66
CA THR A 4 -5.25 -31.33 18.59
C THR A 4 -3.75 -31.14 18.69
N ILE A 5 -3.06 -32.14 19.23
CA ILE A 5 -1.60 -32.23 19.22
C ILE A 5 -1.25 -33.47 18.41
N ASP A 6 -0.31 -33.34 17.47
CA ASP A 6 0.16 -34.46 16.66
C ASP A 6 1.33 -35.21 17.32
N ALA A 7 1.84 -36.24 16.65
CA ALA A 7 2.98 -37.05 17.12
C ALA A 7 4.28 -36.25 17.28
N HIS A 8 4.37 -35.06 16.67
CA HIS A 8 5.52 -34.15 16.76
C HIS A 8 5.32 -33.05 17.80
N HIS A 9 4.32 -33.19 18.68
CA HIS A 9 3.96 -32.22 19.71
C HIS A 9 3.54 -30.85 19.16
N VAL A 10 3.07 -30.80 17.90
CA VAL A 10 2.59 -29.56 17.29
C VAL A 10 1.12 -29.37 17.62
N LEU A 11 0.82 -28.30 18.36
CA LEU A 11 -0.56 -27.88 18.63
C LEU A 11 -1.19 -27.33 17.36
N SER A 12 -2.39 -27.78 17.04
CA SER A 12 -3.19 -27.29 15.92
C SER A 12 -4.61 -26.95 16.33
N LYS A 13 -5.18 -25.92 15.70
CA LYS A 13 -6.59 -25.55 15.82
C LYS A 13 -7.36 -26.11 14.64
N LEU A 14 -8.42 -26.87 14.91
CA LEU A 14 -9.33 -27.35 13.89
C LEU A 14 -10.42 -26.31 13.60
N ILE A 15 -10.64 -26.00 12.33
CA ILE A 15 -11.73 -25.17 11.86
C ILE A 15 -12.51 -25.87 10.75
N THR A 16 -13.82 -25.68 10.71
CA THR A 16 -14.67 -26.19 9.61
C THR A 16 -15.12 -25.02 8.75
N ARG A 17 -14.85 -25.08 7.45
CA ARG A 17 -15.31 -24.10 6.47
C ARG A 17 -16.80 -24.31 6.16
N LYS A 18 -17.43 -23.30 5.59
CA LYS A 18 -18.82 -23.39 5.07
C LYS A 18 -19.00 -24.52 4.05
N SER A 19 -17.94 -24.89 3.33
CA SER A 19 -17.93 -26.02 2.40
C SER A 19 -17.92 -27.40 3.06
N GLY A 20 -17.91 -27.48 4.40
CA GLY A 20 -17.73 -28.73 5.15
C GLY A 20 -16.27 -29.17 5.29
N GLN A 21 -15.34 -28.54 4.57
CA GLN A 21 -13.91 -28.84 4.67
C GLN A 21 -13.37 -28.51 6.07
N VAL A 22 -12.73 -29.49 6.71
CA VAL A 22 -12.00 -29.29 7.97
C VAL A 22 -10.55 -28.92 7.66
N LEU A 23 -10.06 -27.85 8.28
CA LEU A 23 -8.66 -27.44 8.23
C LEU A 23 -8.01 -27.60 9.60
N SER A 24 -6.75 -28.05 9.60
CA SER A 24 -5.88 -28.05 10.76
C SER A 24 -4.88 -26.90 10.64
N LEU A 25 -4.95 -25.94 11.56
CA LEU A 25 -4.12 -24.75 11.57
C LEU A 25 -3.04 -24.87 12.65
N CYS A 26 -1.77 -24.88 12.25
CA CYS A 26 -0.64 -24.96 13.17
C CYS A 26 -0.61 -23.74 14.10
N TYR A 27 -0.57 -23.98 15.41
CA TYR A 27 -0.47 -22.92 16.40
C TYR A 27 0.94 -22.31 16.41
N ILE A 28 1.01 -21.00 16.33
CA ILE A 28 2.27 -20.25 16.39
C ILE A 28 2.40 -19.62 17.79
N PRO A 29 3.43 -20.00 18.57
CA PRO A 29 3.69 -19.36 19.85
C PRO A 29 4.13 -17.90 19.65
N PRO A 30 3.91 -17.00 20.64
CA PRO A 30 4.24 -15.59 20.52
C PRO A 30 5.68 -15.31 20.07
N SER A 31 6.64 -16.12 20.51
CA SER A 31 8.06 -16.01 20.14
C SER A 31 8.34 -16.23 18.64
N LEU A 32 7.45 -16.93 17.92
CA LEU A 32 7.62 -17.24 16.49
C LEU A 32 6.75 -16.36 15.58
N VAL A 33 5.87 -15.52 16.15
CA VAL A 33 4.99 -14.63 15.36
C VAL A 33 5.82 -13.71 14.47
N LEU A 34 6.92 -13.15 14.98
CA LEU A 34 7.81 -12.28 14.19
C LEU A 34 8.40 -13.03 12.98
N ASN A 35 8.82 -14.28 13.14
CA ASN A 35 9.37 -15.07 12.04
C ASN A 35 8.34 -15.30 10.94
N VAL A 36 7.08 -15.53 11.31
CA VAL A 36 5.98 -15.63 10.35
C VAL A 36 5.76 -14.30 9.62
N LEU A 37 5.78 -13.18 10.35
CA LEU A 37 5.62 -11.85 9.74
C LEU A 37 6.74 -11.53 8.75
N LEU A 38 8.00 -11.78 9.13
CA LEU A 38 9.15 -11.61 8.25
C LEU A 38 9.05 -12.51 7.00
N ALA A 39 8.64 -13.77 7.17
CA ALA A 39 8.50 -14.69 6.04
C ALA A 39 7.36 -14.31 5.09
N TYR A 40 6.22 -13.86 5.60
CA TYR A 40 4.99 -13.63 4.81
C TYR A 40 4.72 -12.16 4.47
N HIS A 41 5.55 -11.22 4.93
CA HIS A 41 5.52 -9.83 4.51
C HIS A 41 6.86 -9.36 3.94
N ASP A 42 7.95 -9.44 4.72
CA ASP A 42 9.23 -8.82 4.38
C ASP A 42 10.04 -9.62 3.34
N SER A 43 9.92 -10.95 3.33
CA SER A 43 10.68 -11.77 2.38
C SER A 43 10.27 -11.50 0.93
N THR A 44 11.22 -11.42 0.01
CA THR A 44 10.93 -11.19 -1.42
C THR A 44 10.13 -12.33 -2.04
N PHE A 45 10.37 -13.57 -1.62
CA PHE A 45 9.77 -14.76 -2.21
C PHE A 45 8.31 -14.97 -1.77
N ASN A 46 8.06 -14.98 -0.46
CA ASN A 46 6.74 -15.31 0.07
C ASN A 46 5.92 -14.07 0.46
N GLY A 47 6.59 -12.97 0.83
CA GLY A 47 5.94 -11.77 1.35
C GLY A 47 5.77 -10.64 0.35
N ALA A 48 6.81 -10.32 -0.42
CA ALA A 48 6.87 -9.24 -1.41
C ALA A 48 6.20 -7.93 -0.94
N HIS A 49 6.32 -7.61 0.35
CA HIS A 49 5.66 -6.48 1.00
C HIS A 49 4.16 -6.38 0.73
N PHE A 50 3.47 -7.53 0.64
CA PHE A 50 2.02 -7.56 0.44
C PHE A 50 1.27 -6.79 1.52
N GLY A 51 0.15 -6.19 1.11
CA GLY A 51 -0.74 -5.47 2.03
C GLY A 51 -1.48 -6.41 2.98
N ILE A 52 -1.97 -5.84 4.09
CA ILE A 52 -2.61 -6.52 5.24
C ILE A 52 -3.53 -7.66 4.84
N LYS A 53 -4.51 -7.41 3.98
CA LYS A 53 -5.48 -8.43 3.55
C LYS A 53 -4.77 -9.62 2.90
N ARG A 54 -3.88 -9.36 1.93
CA ARG A 54 -3.20 -10.42 1.16
C ARG A 54 -2.27 -11.24 2.04
N THR A 55 -1.51 -10.60 2.94
CA THR A 55 -0.67 -11.33 3.93
C THR A 55 -1.53 -12.21 4.84
N PHE A 56 -2.61 -11.67 5.40
CA PHE A 56 -3.54 -12.46 6.23
C PHE A 56 -4.15 -13.65 5.48
N TYR A 57 -4.63 -13.44 4.24
CA TYR A 57 -5.18 -14.52 3.43
C TYR A 57 -4.17 -15.62 3.10
N LYS A 58 -2.87 -15.30 2.96
CA LYS A 58 -1.83 -16.31 2.73
C LYS A 58 -1.58 -17.21 3.94
N VAL A 59 -1.72 -16.70 5.16
CA VAL A 59 -1.37 -17.45 6.39
C VAL A 59 -2.57 -18.10 7.07
N ARG A 60 -3.77 -17.51 6.97
CA ARG A 60 -4.95 -17.88 7.78
C ARG A 60 -5.43 -19.33 7.62
N ASP A 61 -5.09 -19.97 6.51
CA ASP A 61 -5.54 -21.32 6.17
C ASP A 61 -4.54 -22.41 6.59
N ARG A 62 -3.39 -22.01 7.14
CA ARG A 62 -2.30 -22.92 7.57
C ARG A 62 -1.85 -22.67 9.00
N LEU A 63 -1.88 -21.42 9.44
CA LEU A 63 -1.33 -20.98 10.72
C LEU A 63 -2.42 -20.34 11.58
N PHE A 64 -2.25 -20.45 12.89
CA PHE A 64 -3.12 -19.82 13.87
C PHE A 64 -2.35 -19.25 15.06
N TRP A 65 -2.63 -18.01 15.42
CA TRP A 65 -2.32 -17.48 16.76
C TRP A 65 -3.40 -16.45 17.15
N PRO A 66 -3.61 -16.21 18.46
CA PRO A 66 -4.53 -15.18 18.92
C PRO A 66 -4.17 -13.82 18.33
N ASN A 67 -5.17 -13.06 17.87
CA ASN A 67 -5.00 -11.69 17.34
C ASN A 67 -4.15 -11.56 16.06
N MET A 68 -3.93 -12.63 15.29
CA MET A 68 -3.11 -12.60 14.07
C MET A 68 -3.37 -11.42 13.12
N TYR A 69 -4.63 -11.02 12.93
CA TYR A 69 -4.96 -9.91 12.03
C TYR A 69 -4.45 -8.57 12.58
N LYS A 70 -4.53 -8.37 13.89
CA LYS A 70 -4.03 -7.17 14.57
C LYS A 70 -2.51 -7.08 14.44
N ASP A 71 -1.81 -8.19 14.69
CA ASP A 71 -0.34 -8.22 14.64
C ASP A 71 0.16 -8.01 13.21
N ILE A 72 -0.44 -8.70 12.23
CA ILE A 72 -0.15 -8.49 10.80
C ILE A 72 -0.39 -7.03 10.41
N LYS A 73 -1.51 -6.45 10.82
CA LYS A 73 -1.82 -5.04 10.55
C LYS A 73 -0.76 -4.11 11.15
N GLN A 74 -0.39 -4.32 12.41
CA GLN A 74 0.57 -3.48 13.11
C GLN A 74 1.95 -3.55 12.46
N HIS A 75 2.44 -4.75 12.14
CA HIS A 75 3.72 -4.96 11.45
C HIS A 75 3.79 -4.27 10.09
N ILE A 76 2.74 -4.42 9.28
CA ILE A 76 2.72 -3.81 7.93
C ILE A 76 2.59 -2.29 8.00
N LEU A 77 1.89 -1.75 9.01
CA LEU A 77 1.80 -0.30 9.21
C LEU A 77 3.10 0.32 9.73
N SER A 78 3.93 -0.44 10.47
CA SER A 78 5.26 0.00 10.91
C SER A 78 6.37 -0.20 9.86
N CYS A 79 6.14 -1.04 8.85
CA CYS A 79 7.11 -1.34 7.79
C CYS A 79 7.61 -0.06 7.08
N ILE A 80 8.91 0.20 7.14
CA ILE A 80 9.55 1.39 6.54
C ILE A 80 9.46 1.34 5.01
N HIS A 81 9.69 0.16 4.41
CA HIS A 81 9.65 -0.02 2.96
C HIS A 81 8.25 0.31 2.40
N CYS A 82 7.20 -0.26 2.99
CA CYS A 82 5.83 0.04 2.61
C CYS A 82 5.47 1.51 2.80
N ARG A 83 5.88 2.13 3.92
CA ARG A 83 5.58 3.56 4.17
C ARG A 83 6.23 4.49 3.16
N LYS A 84 7.46 4.19 2.72
CA LYS A 84 8.18 5.02 1.74
C LYS A 84 7.60 4.91 0.32
N ILE A 85 7.19 3.70 -0.08
CA ILE A 85 6.75 3.45 -1.47
C ILE A 85 5.27 3.74 -1.66
N LYS A 86 4.45 3.49 -0.64
CA LYS A 86 3.00 3.55 -0.82
C LYS A 86 2.55 5.00 -0.93
N PRO A 87 1.96 5.40 -2.08
CA PRO A 87 1.47 6.76 -2.24
C PRO A 87 0.37 7.03 -1.22
N SER A 88 0.34 8.27 -0.72
CA SER A 88 -0.77 8.73 0.09
C SER A 88 -2.06 8.58 -0.70
N ARG A 89 -3.03 7.86 -0.12
CA ARG A 89 -4.41 7.84 -0.64
C ARG A 89 -5.25 8.97 -0.06
N ARG A 90 -4.64 9.86 0.72
CA ARG A 90 -5.34 11.07 1.13
C ARG A 90 -5.61 11.89 -0.13
N LYS A 91 -6.82 12.42 -0.21
CA LYS A 91 -7.09 13.49 -1.17
C LYS A 91 -6.06 14.61 -0.89
N PRO A 92 -5.62 15.36 -1.92
CA PRO A 92 -4.86 16.57 -1.69
C PRO A 92 -5.55 17.38 -0.59
N ASP A 93 -4.78 17.83 0.40
CA ASP A 93 -5.32 18.73 1.42
C ASP A 93 -5.57 20.07 0.73
N GLY A 94 -6.85 20.44 0.60
CA GLY A 94 -7.29 21.67 -0.05
C GLY A 94 -8.40 21.44 -1.08
N HIS A 95 -9.39 22.32 -1.07
CA HIS A 95 -10.27 22.48 -2.22
C HIS A 95 -9.50 23.23 -3.31
N LEU A 96 -9.80 22.98 -4.59
CA LEU A 96 -9.38 23.90 -5.65
C LEU A 96 -9.97 25.27 -5.30
N VAL A 97 -9.11 26.23 -4.95
CA VAL A 97 -9.52 27.60 -4.69
C VAL A 97 -9.51 28.33 -6.02
N SER A 98 -10.65 28.86 -6.42
CA SER A 98 -10.72 29.73 -7.60
C SER A 98 -9.89 30.97 -7.32
N ILE A 99 -8.97 31.30 -8.23
CA ILE A 99 -8.26 32.57 -8.20
C ILE A 99 -9.28 33.64 -8.63
N GLU A 100 -9.31 34.79 -7.94
CA GLU A 100 -10.18 35.91 -8.36
C GLU A 100 -9.76 36.36 -9.77
N PRO A 101 -10.68 36.46 -10.75
CA PRO A 101 -10.35 36.95 -12.07
C PRO A 101 -9.88 38.41 -11.99
N PRO A 102 -8.94 38.84 -12.84
CA PRO A 102 -8.59 40.26 -12.96
C PRO A 102 -9.82 41.08 -13.40
N ARG A 103 -9.82 42.37 -13.04
CA ARG A 103 -10.90 43.34 -13.29
C ARG A 103 -10.63 44.24 -14.50
N GLY A 104 -9.43 44.14 -15.07
CA GLY A 104 -9.01 44.87 -16.26
C GLY A 104 -7.94 44.13 -17.04
N VAL A 105 -7.81 44.51 -18.31
CA VAL A 105 -6.74 44.03 -19.20
C VAL A 105 -5.37 44.29 -18.59
N TRP A 106 -4.43 43.38 -18.80
CA TRP A 106 -3.05 43.46 -18.33
C TRP A 106 -2.85 43.44 -16.80
N GLU A 107 -3.90 43.24 -16.00
CA GLU A 107 -3.76 43.14 -14.54
C GLU A 107 -3.13 41.82 -14.11
N ARG A 108 -3.27 40.76 -14.92
CA ARG A 108 -2.65 39.47 -14.64
C ARG A 108 -2.32 38.70 -15.92
N ILE A 109 -1.06 38.32 -16.06
CA ILE A 109 -0.56 37.52 -17.19
C ILE A 109 -0.12 36.15 -16.66
N ALA A 110 -0.64 35.07 -17.23
CA ALA A 110 -0.09 33.74 -17.06
C ALA A 110 1.05 33.54 -18.07
N MET A 111 2.14 32.93 -17.63
CA MET A 111 3.31 32.65 -18.46
C MET A 111 3.71 31.19 -18.31
N ASP A 112 3.89 30.50 -19.43
CA ASP A 112 4.31 29.09 -19.44
C ASP A 112 5.26 28.81 -20.61
N TYR A 113 6.05 27.74 -20.49
CA TYR A 113 6.89 27.24 -21.57
C TYR A 113 6.30 25.96 -22.15
N VAL A 114 6.09 25.95 -23.46
CA VAL A 114 5.67 24.73 -24.17
C VAL A 114 6.88 24.13 -24.87
N GLY A 115 7.24 22.90 -24.48
CA GLY A 115 8.26 22.11 -25.16
C GLY A 115 8.85 20.98 -24.32
N PRO A 116 9.92 20.33 -24.83
CA PRO A 116 10.59 20.65 -26.09
C PRO A 116 9.75 20.27 -27.33
N VAL A 117 9.80 21.12 -28.35
CA VAL A 117 9.29 20.87 -29.71
C VAL A 117 10.47 20.64 -30.68
N PRO A 118 10.23 20.14 -31.91
CA PRO A 118 11.28 20.06 -32.93
C PRO A 118 12.00 21.39 -33.10
N GLU A 119 13.33 21.31 -33.20
CA GLU A 119 14.21 22.48 -33.27
C GLU A 119 13.92 23.27 -34.55
N SER A 120 13.70 24.59 -34.41
CA SER A 120 13.60 25.47 -35.57
C SER A 120 14.97 25.61 -36.25
N ALA A 121 14.99 26.12 -37.48
CA ALA A 121 16.24 26.42 -38.19
C ALA A 121 17.16 27.41 -37.42
N SER A 122 16.58 28.20 -36.51
CA SER A 122 17.29 29.14 -35.64
C SER A 122 17.69 28.56 -34.28
N GLY A 123 17.47 27.26 -34.03
CA GLY A 123 17.86 26.59 -32.79
C GLY A 123 16.85 26.64 -31.64
N ASN A 124 15.63 27.16 -31.88
CA ASN A 124 14.62 27.30 -30.81
C ASN A 124 13.86 25.98 -30.59
N LYS A 125 13.62 25.62 -29.32
CA LYS A 125 12.95 24.36 -28.92
C LYS A 125 11.72 24.55 -28.03
N TYR A 126 11.41 25.78 -27.66
CA TYR A 126 10.35 26.11 -26.73
C TYR A 126 9.61 27.35 -27.19
N PHE A 127 8.32 27.38 -26.94
CA PHE A 127 7.51 28.59 -27.03
C PHE A 127 7.30 29.17 -25.64
N LEU A 128 7.51 30.48 -25.49
CA LEU A 128 7.03 31.22 -24.33
C LEU A 128 5.59 31.64 -24.62
N VAL A 129 4.63 31.10 -23.85
CA VAL A 129 3.22 31.44 -23.96
C VAL A 129 2.90 32.46 -22.89
N LEU A 130 2.32 33.58 -23.30
CA LEU A 130 1.83 34.65 -22.43
C LEU A 130 0.34 34.82 -22.68
N THR A 131 -0.46 34.72 -21.62
CA THR A 131 -1.93 34.81 -21.70
C THR A 131 -2.40 35.88 -20.72
N ASP A 132 -3.07 36.92 -21.23
CA ASP A 132 -3.83 37.84 -20.37
C ASP A 132 -5.06 37.11 -19.80
N LEU A 133 -5.28 37.23 -18.49
CA LEU A 133 -6.30 36.47 -17.77
C LEU A 133 -7.62 37.25 -17.56
N PHE A 134 -7.80 38.42 -18.20
CA PHE A 134 -9.03 39.23 -18.19
C PHE A 134 -10.14 38.67 -19.08
#